data_AF-A0A5B1RBP8-F1
#
_entry.id   AF-A0A5B1RBP8-F1
#
_cell.length_a   1.000
_cell.length_b   1.000
_cell.length_c   1.000
_cell.angle_alpha   90.00
_cell.angle_beta   90.00
_cell.angle_gamma   90.00
#
_symmetry.space_group_name_H-M   'P 1'
#
loop_
_entity.id
_entity.type
_entity.pdbx_description
1 polymer ?
#
loop_
_entity_poly.entity_id
_entity_poly.type
_entity_poly.pdbx_seq_one_letter_code
_entity_poly.pdbx_strand_id
1 'polypeptide(L)'
;MLCCPTPVLENAELVLKGGLLYLPSHIFGRDAPRLRCLRLSGWRISWPALTFNLTELRLEKGQPDPQATYEEFLSALRRFPALEVLSLSDIIPPLPPSATLDTSFGSAVTLSTLRYLTLRDDMLVCALTLKHLSVPLATEQTIECSPSEVFSRSIDLMFPWLDSRLDISSVNKLSILDTPSGVQFVAWDDPRHDDGDVPSAFPVSTPLIDLTIGKATAQEPVRALILTICGKLPLADLKALSVLADDTWEAQHWLDTFGDAKKVTQAQVGCGCAPSFCEALSKADPSHSINEDSLVGPEEAGLLFPHLRHLTLMCTSIENTLPEFLDCRHGLRRLALKIVQCDIDDETINGLRDTISDVQWDGKYGRFD
;
A
#
# COMPACT_ATOMS: atom_id res chain seq x y z
N MET A 1 -36.96 8.13 16.94
CA MET A 1 -37.15 8.67 15.57
C MET A 1 -36.61 7.75 14.47
N LEU A 2 -35.55 6.95 14.69
CA LEU A 2 -34.98 6.07 13.65
C LEU A 2 -35.91 4.94 13.15
N CYS A 3 -37.06 4.72 13.79
CA CYS A 3 -37.95 3.58 13.52
C CYS A 3 -39.15 3.94 12.63
N CYS A 4 -39.32 5.22 12.28
CA CYS A 4 -40.44 5.69 11.46
C CYS A 4 -40.11 5.52 9.96
N PRO A 5 -41.10 5.23 9.10
CA PRO A 5 -40.93 5.26 7.65
C PRO A 5 -40.35 6.58 7.16
N THR A 6 -39.41 6.53 6.22
CA THR A 6 -38.80 7.72 5.62
C THR A 6 -38.74 7.58 4.09
N PRO A 7 -39.89 7.70 3.38
CA PRO A 7 -39.99 7.33 1.96
C PRO A 7 -39.20 8.24 1.01
N VAL A 8 -38.82 9.44 1.47
CA VAL A 8 -38.06 10.44 0.70
C VAL A 8 -36.57 10.48 1.06
N LEU A 9 -36.12 9.67 2.02
CA LEU A 9 -34.73 9.69 2.49
C LEU A 9 -33.81 9.05 1.45
N GLU A 10 -32.87 9.84 0.92
CA GLU A 10 -31.91 9.40 -0.09
C GLU A 10 -30.52 9.12 0.52
N ASN A 11 -30.15 9.84 1.56
CA ASN A 11 -28.86 9.73 2.22
C ASN A 11 -29.05 9.70 3.73
N ALA A 12 -28.38 8.77 4.41
CA ALA A 12 -28.40 8.67 5.86
C ALA A 12 -26.98 8.52 6.40
N GLU A 13 -26.63 9.37 7.36
CA GLU A 13 -25.37 9.28 8.11
C GLU A 13 -25.69 9.23 9.60
N LEU A 14 -25.27 8.15 10.27
CA LEU A 14 -25.47 7.96 11.71
C LEU A 14 -24.11 7.70 12.38
N VAL A 15 -23.68 8.65 13.20
CA VAL A 15 -22.42 8.57 13.94
C VAL A 15 -22.72 8.47 15.43
N LEU A 16 -22.26 7.39 16.05
CA LEU A 16 -22.33 7.23 17.50
C LEU A 16 -21.00 7.64 18.13
N LYS A 17 -21.04 8.70 18.95
CA LYS A 17 -19.86 9.18 19.70
C LYS A 17 -19.77 8.44 21.05
N GLY A 18 -19.22 7.23 21.02
CA GLY A 18 -18.98 6.40 22.20
C GLY A 18 -20.15 5.49 22.58
N GLY A 19 -19.82 4.36 23.19
CA GLY A 19 -20.75 3.27 23.46
C GLY A 19 -20.96 2.35 22.26
N LEU A 20 -21.63 1.22 22.50
CA LEU A 20 -21.92 0.20 21.50
C LEU A 20 -23.43 0.00 21.46
N LEU A 21 -24.08 0.64 20.49
CA LEU A 21 -25.52 0.47 20.27
C LEU A 21 -25.76 -0.42 19.06
N TYR A 22 -26.75 -1.29 19.20
CA TYR A 22 -27.28 -2.04 18.08
C TYR A 22 -28.09 -1.13 17.18
N LEU A 23 -27.82 -1.20 15.88
CA LEU A 23 -28.68 -0.59 14.88
C LEU A 23 -30.06 -1.24 14.97
N PRO A 24 -31.15 -0.48 15.17
CA PRO A 24 -32.48 -1.07 15.22
C PRO A 24 -32.79 -1.90 13.97
N SER A 25 -33.32 -3.11 14.13
CA SER A 25 -33.67 -4.05 13.04
C SER A 25 -34.77 -3.56 12.08
N HIS A 26 -35.32 -2.39 12.39
CA HIS A 26 -36.38 -1.68 11.69
C HIS A 26 -36.00 -0.21 11.50
N ILE A 27 -34.71 0.05 11.28
CA ILE A 27 -34.23 1.36 10.85
C ILE A 27 -35.06 1.84 9.65
N PHE A 28 -35.52 3.09 9.73
CA PHE A 28 -36.44 3.74 8.80
C PHE A 28 -37.78 2.99 8.61
N GLY A 29 -38.23 2.24 9.61
CA GLY A 29 -39.46 1.44 9.51
C GLY A 29 -39.40 0.36 8.43
N ARG A 30 -38.19 0.02 7.93
CA ARG A 30 -37.96 -0.80 6.72
C ARG A 30 -38.54 -0.21 5.43
N ASP A 31 -38.87 1.08 5.44
CA ASP A 31 -39.45 1.79 4.31
C ASP A 31 -38.66 3.07 4.01
N ALA A 32 -37.56 2.88 3.27
CA ALA A 32 -36.75 3.94 2.70
C ALA A 32 -36.34 3.57 1.26
N PRO A 33 -37.30 3.46 0.33
CA PRO A 33 -37.07 2.96 -1.03
C PRO A 33 -36.14 3.84 -1.86
N ARG A 34 -35.97 5.12 -1.47
CA ARG A 34 -35.06 6.07 -2.12
C ARG A 34 -33.66 6.08 -1.51
N LEU A 35 -33.41 5.36 -0.42
CA LEU A 35 -32.12 5.39 0.26
C LEU A 35 -31.05 4.79 -0.65
N ARG A 36 -30.06 5.61 -1.02
CA ARG A 36 -28.93 5.25 -1.87
C ARG A 36 -27.61 5.24 -1.12
N CYS A 37 -27.42 6.18 -0.19
CA CYS A 37 -26.20 6.29 0.61
C CYS A 37 -26.51 6.00 2.08
N LEU A 38 -25.77 5.05 2.66
CA LEU A 38 -25.83 4.75 4.09
C LEU A 38 -24.41 4.76 4.68
N ARG A 39 -24.19 5.67 5.62
CA ARG A 39 -22.94 5.80 6.38
C ARG A 39 -23.20 5.58 7.85
N LEU A 40 -22.57 4.57 8.44
CA LEU A 40 -22.71 4.24 9.86
C LEU A 40 -21.34 4.21 10.51
N SER A 41 -21.18 4.95 11.60
CA SER A 41 -19.98 4.88 12.44
C SER A 41 -20.32 4.56 13.89
N GLY A 42 -19.63 3.57 14.47
CA GLY A 42 -19.77 3.20 15.88
C GLY A 42 -20.99 2.32 16.20
N TRP A 43 -21.61 1.71 15.19
CA TRP A 43 -22.81 0.88 15.37
C TRP A 43 -22.49 -0.63 15.28
N ARG A 44 -23.22 -1.44 16.05
CA ARG A 44 -23.31 -2.89 15.81
C ARG A 44 -24.41 -3.16 14.79
N ILE A 45 -24.07 -3.87 13.72
CA ILE A 45 -24.95 -4.02 12.55
C ILE A 45 -25.44 -5.44 12.45
N SER A 46 -26.76 -5.60 12.41
CA SER A 46 -27.40 -6.83 11.96
C SER A 46 -27.48 -6.79 10.43
N TRP A 47 -26.64 -7.57 9.74
CA TRP A 47 -26.60 -7.64 8.28
C TRP A 47 -27.97 -7.94 7.62
N PRO A 48 -28.83 -8.80 8.18
CA PRO A 48 -30.20 -8.98 7.69
C PRO A 48 -31.08 -7.71 7.73
N ALA A 49 -30.78 -6.73 8.59
CA ALA A 49 -31.54 -5.48 8.67
C ALA A 49 -31.27 -4.54 7.48
N LEU A 50 -30.12 -4.68 6.81
CA LEU A 50 -29.77 -3.91 5.63
C LEU A 50 -30.49 -4.50 4.40
N THR A 51 -31.66 -3.94 4.09
CA THR A 51 -32.56 -4.38 3.00
C THR A 51 -32.80 -3.31 1.93
N PHE A 52 -32.03 -2.23 1.96
CA PHE A 52 -32.17 -1.08 1.08
C PHE A 52 -31.44 -1.27 -0.26
N ASN A 53 -31.88 -0.59 -1.31
CA ASN A 53 -31.22 -0.61 -2.62
C ASN A 53 -30.10 0.46 -2.69
N LEU A 54 -29.02 0.18 -1.97
CA LEU A 54 -27.89 1.10 -1.79
C LEU A 54 -26.97 1.13 -3.01
N THR A 55 -26.46 2.33 -3.31
CA THR A 55 -25.33 2.57 -4.22
C THR A 55 -24.05 2.86 -3.43
N GLU A 56 -24.16 3.30 -2.17
CA GLU A 56 -23.03 3.55 -1.29
C GLU A 56 -23.31 3.02 0.12
N LEU A 57 -22.37 2.20 0.62
CA LEU A 57 -22.38 1.66 1.97
C LEU A 57 -21.02 1.90 2.62
N ARG A 58 -21.00 2.70 3.68
CA ARG A 58 -19.79 2.94 4.50
C ARG A 58 -20.05 2.59 5.95
N LEU A 59 -19.29 1.65 6.48
CA LEU A 59 -19.44 1.13 7.83
C LEU A 59 -18.08 1.22 8.52
N GLU A 60 -17.97 2.05 9.56
CA GLU A 60 -16.69 2.37 10.20
C GLU A 60 -16.72 2.21 11.72
N LYS A 61 -15.61 1.75 12.30
CA LYS A 61 -15.38 1.72 13.76
C LYS A 61 -16.51 1.02 14.52
N GLY A 62 -17.14 0.03 13.91
CA GLY A 62 -18.18 -0.73 14.58
C GLY A 62 -17.60 -1.79 15.50
N GLN A 63 -18.50 -2.60 16.05
CA GLN A 63 -18.11 -3.94 16.47
C GLN A 63 -18.97 -4.91 15.69
N PRO A 64 -18.40 -6.02 15.19
CA PRO A 64 -19.21 -7.04 14.61
C PRO A 64 -20.20 -7.56 15.66
N ASP A 65 -21.43 -7.82 15.23
CA ASP A 65 -22.39 -8.51 16.07
C ASP A 65 -21.84 -9.93 16.33
N PRO A 66 -21.60 -10.34 17.60
CA PRO A 66 -21.06 -11.66 17.89
C PRO A 66 -21.99 -12.80 17.44
N GLN A 67 -23.25 -12.50 17.13
CA GLN A 67 -24.20 -13.46 16.59
C GLN A 67 -24.26 -13.45 15.06
N ALA A 68 -23.72 -12.43 14.40
CA ALA A 68 -23.71 -12.38 12.94
C ALA A 68 -22.74 -13.42 12.40
N THR A 69 -23.20 -14.16 11.40
CA THR A 69 -22.37 -15.11 10.66
C THR A 69 -21.76 -14.45 9.43
N TYR A 70 -20.64 -14.99 8.96
CA TYR A 70 -19.97 -14.50 7.76
C TYR A 70 -20.85 -14.73 6.50
N GLU A 71 -21.63 -15.81 6.47
CA GLU A 71 -22.60 -16.12 5.42
C GLU A 71 -23.74 -15.11 5.36
N GLU A 72 -24.23 -14.60 6.50
CA GLU A 72 -25.22 -13.53 6.56
C GLU A 72 -24.68 -12.22 5.99
N PHE A 73 -23.41 -11.91 6.28
CA PHE A 73 -22.70 -10.78 5.69
C PHE A 73 -22.62 -10.89 4.16
N LEU A 74 -22.12 -12.00 3.64
CA LEU A 74 -22.06 -12.22 2.18
C LEU A 74 -23.45 -12.19 1.54
N SER A 75 -24.44 -12.79 2.20
CA SER A 75 -25.83 -12.78 1.73
C SER A 75 -26.45 -11.39 1.74
N ALA A 76 -26.04 -10.51 2.66
CA ALA A 76 -26.44 -9.11 2.65
C ALA A 76 -25.80 -8.35 1.48
N LEU A 77 -24.50 -8.53 1.24
CA LEU A 77 -23.83 -7.89 0.11
C LEU A 77 -24.44 -8.28 -1.25
N ARG A 78 -24.88 -9.53 -1.43
CA ARG A 78 -25.60 -9.97 -2.64
C ARG A 78 -26.89 -9.19 -2.92
N ARG A 79 -27.49 -8.54 -1.90
CA ARG A 79 -28.69 -7.72 -2.05
C ARG A 79 -28.41 -6.30 -2.54
N PHE A 80 -27.15 -5.91 -2.73
CA PHE A 80 -26.75 -4.60 -3.23
C PHE A 80 -26.12 -4.68 -4.64
N PRO A 81 -26.87 -5.10 -5.68
CA PRO A 81 -26.33 -5.26 -7.02
C PRO A 81 -25.95 -3.94 -7.70
N ALA A 82 -26.42 -2.79 -7.18
CA ALA A 82 -26.14 -1.45 -7.68
C ALA A 82 -25.06 -0.71 -6.87
N LEU A 83 -24.33 -1.43 -6.01
CA LEU A 83 -23.33 -0.82 -5.13
C LEU A 83 -22.14 -0.30 -5.95
N GLU A 84 -21.85 0.99 -5.82
CA GLU A 84 -20.71 1.66 -6.45
C GLU A 84 -19.57 1.90 -5.43
N VAL A 85 -19.91 2.08 -4.15
CA VAL A 85 -18.97 2.34 -3.07
C VAL A 85 -19.22 1.37 -1.91
N LEU A 86 -18.20 0.60 -1.54
CA LEU A 86 -18.20 -0.26 -0.36
C LEU A 86 -17.00 0.07 0.51
N SER A 87 -17.24 0.54 1.73
CA SER A 87 -16.20 0.80 2.73
C SER A 87 -16.56 0.09 4.03
N LEU A 88 -15.70 -0.84 4.46
CA LEU A 88 -15.88 -1.65 5.65
C LEU A 88 -14.63 -1.50 6.53
N SER A 89 -14.79 -0.99 7.75
CA SER A 89 -13.73 -0.85 8.74
C SER A 89 -14.16 -1.46 10.07
N ASP A 90 -13.48 -2.54 10.44
CA ASP A 90 -13.59 -3.25 11.72
C ASP A 90 -15.05 -3.67 12.02
N ILE A 91 -15.75 -4.16 11.00
CA ILE A 91 -17.19 -4.46 11.04
C ILE A 91 -17.54 -5.83 10.47
N ILE A 92 -16.59 -6.51 9.83
CA ILE A 92 -16.87 -7.79 9.18
C ILE A 92 -17.08 -8.84 10.29
N PRO A 93 -18.10 -9.72 10.20
CA PRO A 93 -18.36 -10.69 11.25
C PRO A 93 -17.14 -11.57 11.56
N PRO A 94 -16.93 -11.94 12.83
CA PRO A 94 -15.80 -12.79 13.21
C PRO A 94 -15.91 -14.14 12.48
N LEU A 95 -14.76 -14.65 12.06
CA LEU A 95 -14.67 -15.95 11.44
C LEU A 95 -14.77 -17.06 12.50
N PRO A 96 -15.29 -18.25 12.13
CA PRO A 96 -15.15 -19.43 12.97
C PRO A 96 -13.67 -19.69 13.30
N PRO A 97 -13.32 -20.20 14.50
CA PRO A 97 -11.93 -20.46 14.88
C PRO A 97 -11.17 -21.42 13.95
N SER A 98 -11.90 -22.27 13.22
CA SER A 98 -11.35 -23.21 12.24
C SER A 98 -11.24 -22.65 10.83
N ALA A 99 -11.57 -21.37 10.62
CA ALA A 99 -11.56 -20.77 9.30
C ALA A 99 -10.12 -20.65 8.77
N THR A 100 -9.97 -21.01 7.50
CA THR A 100 -8.77 -20.88 6.69
C THR A 100 -9.16 -20.24 5.36
N LEU A 101 -8.19 -19.86 4.53
CA LEU A 101 -8.50 -19.39 3.17
C LEU A 101 -9.31 -20.40 2.36
N ASP A 102 -9.17 -21.69 2.61
CA ASP A 102 -9.89 -22.75 1.89
C ASP A 102 -11.32 -22.95 2.40
N THR A 103 -11.69 -22.30 3.50
CA THR A 103 -13.04 -22.38 4.04
C THR A 103 -14.02 -21.74 3.05
N SER A 104 -15.06 -22.49 2.68
CA SER A 104 -16.09 -22.02 1.77
C SER A 104 -17.28 -21.50 2.56
N PHE A 105 -17.59 -20.22 2.39
CA PHE A 105 -18.79 -19.56 2.94
C PHE A 105 -19.89 -19.39 1.88
N GLY A 106 -19.86 -20.20 0.82
CA GLY A 106 -20.79 -20.17 -0.30
C GLY A 106 -20.21 -19.54 -1.57
N SER A 107 -21.10 -19.17 -2.51
CA SER A 107 -20.70 -18.60 -3.81
C SER A 107 -20.09 -17.20 -3.67
N ALA A 108 -19.20 -16.83 -4.59
CA ALA A 108 -18.71 -15.46 -4.67
C ALA A 108 -19.86 -14.46 -4.89
N VAL A 109 -19.71 -13.27 -4.32
CA VAL A 109 -20.63 -12.14 -4.46
C VAL A 109 -20.11 -11.26 -5.59
N THR A 110 -20.89 -11.12 -6.66
CA THR A 110 -20.54 -10.24 -7.78
C THR A 110 -21.05 -8.82 -7.53
N LEU A 111 -20.12 -7.86 -7.49
CA LEU A 111 -20.42 -6.43 -7.34
C LEU A 111 -19.99 -5.68 -8.61
N SER A 112 -20.72 -5.90 -9.71
CA SER A 112 -20.31 -5.47 -11.05
C SER A 112 -20.27 -3.96 -11.28
N THR A 113 -20.93 -3.18 -10.42
CA THR A 113 -20.93 -1.70 -10.49
C THR A 113 -19.94 -1.05 -9.54
N LEU A 114 -19.19 -1.85 -8.76
CA LEU A 114 -18.29 -1.32 -7.74
C LEU A 114 -17.17 -0.51 -8.39
N ARG A 115 -16.96 0.69 -7.86
CA ARG A 115 -15.90 1.62 -8.28
C ARG A 115 -14.87 1.81 -7.17
N TYR A 116 -15.31 1.77 -5.92
CA TYR A 116 -14.47 1.97 -4.75
C TYR A 116 -14.71 0.87 -3.73
N LEU A 117 -13.64 0.18 -3.34
CA LEU A 117 -13.61 -0.80 -2.27
C LEU A 117 -12.57 -0.38 -1.23
N THR A 118 -13.02 -0.18 0.00
CA THR A 118 -12.12 -0.03 1.16
C THR A 118 -12.41 -1.16 2.14
N LEU A 119 -11.41 -1.98 2.44
CA LEU A 119 -11.51 -3.02 3.46
C LEU A 119 -10.46 -2.78 4.53
N ARG A 120 -10.89 -2.69 5.77
CA ARG A 120 -10.04 -2.59 6.93
C ARG A 120 -10.51 -3.56 8.01
N ASP A 121 -9.72 -4.59 8.30
CA ASP A 121 -10.07 -5.60 9.30
C ASP A 121 -8.85 -6.48 9.63
N ASP A 122 -9.04 -7.60 10.33
CA ASP A 122 -8.03 -8.66 10.45
C ASP A 122 -7.60 -9.17 9.06
N MET A 123 -6.31 -9.52 8.92
CA MET A 123 -5.73 -9.96 7.64
C MET A 123 -6.45 -11.17 7.02
N LEU A 124 -6.81 -12.18 7.81
CA LEU A 124 -7.53 -13.36 7.31
C LEU A 124 -8.95 -12.99 6.87
N VAL A 125 -9.60 -12.10 7.61
CA VAL A 125 -10.93 -11.57 7.29
C VAL A 125 -10.92 -10.79 5.97
N CYS A 126 -9.92 -9.92 5.78
CA CYS A 126 -9.72 -9.19 4.53
C CYS A 126 -9.51 -10.15 3.36
N ALA A 127 -8.59 -11.11 3.51
CA ALA A 127 -8.25 -12.06 2.47
C ALA A 127 -9.45 -12.95 2.05
N LEU A 128 -10.20 -13.48 3.03
CA LEU A 128 -11.42 -14.24 2.75
C LEU A 128 -12.50 -13.39 2.09
N THR A 129 -12.63 -12.12 2.51
CA THR A 129 -13.58 -11.20 1.89
C THR A 129 -13.22 -10.95 0.44
N LEU A 130 -11.96 -10.66 0.15
CA LEU A 130 -11.48 -10.50 -1.23
C LEU A 130 -11.65 -11.77 -2.06
N LYS A 131 -11.43 -12.95 -1.50
CA LYS A 131 -11.69 -14.24 -2.17
C LYS A 131 -13.17 -14.41 -2.54
N HIS A 132 -14.08 -13.96 -1.68
CA HIS A 132 -15.52 -14.09 -1.88
C HIS A 132 -16.15 -12.92 -2.62
N LEU A 133 -15.41 -11.85 -2.93
CA LEU A 133 -15.90 -10.72 -3.73
C LEU A 133 -15.35 -10.80 -5.15
N SER A 134 -16.25 -10.76 -6.13
CA SER A 134 -15.90 -10.55 -7.53
C SER A 134 -16.18 -9.10 -7.89
N VAL A 135 -15.11 -8.33 -8.05
CA VAL A 135 -15.14 -6.89 -8.35
C VAL A 135 -14.52 -6.61 -9.73
N PRO A 136 -14.96 -5.59 -10.47
CA PRO A 136 -14.32 -5.17 -11.71
C PRO A 136 -12.84 -4.85 -11.53
N LEU A 137 -12.00 -5.14 -12.54
CA LEU A 137 -10.56 -4.82 -12.48
C LEU A 137 -10.30 -3.31 -12.31
N ALA A 138 -11.17 -2.48 -12.89
CA ALA A 138 -11.11 -1.01 -12.77
C ALA A 138 -11.53 -0.47 -11.39
N THR A 139 -11.94 -1.34 -10.45
CA THR A 139 -12.26 -0.92 -9.08
C THR A 139 -11.00 -0.44 -8.37
N GLU A 140 -11.08 0.74 -7.77
CA GLU A 140 -10.09 1.27 -6.83
C GLU A 140 -10.22 0.51 -5.51
N GLN A 141 -9.12 -0.09 -5.05
CA GLN A 141 -9.11 -0.93 -3.86
C GLN A 141 -8.06 -0.42 -2.87
N THR A 142 -8.49 -0.06 -1.67
CA THR A 142 -7.62 0.25 -0.53
C THR A 142 -7.84 -0.81 0.54
N ILE A 143 -6.80 -1.59 0.85
CA ILE A 143 -6.87 -2.70 1.79
C ILE A 143 -5.97 -2.38 2.98
N GLU A 144 -6.54 -2.31 4.19
CA GLU A 144 -5.81 -2.06 5.44
C GLU A 144 -5.96 -3.28 6.36
N CYS A 145 -4.95 -4.14 6.40
CA CYS A 145 -4.98 -5.32 7.25
C CYS A 145 -4.37 -5.03 8.61
N SER A 146 -5.05 -5.42 9.68
CA SER A 146 -4.46 -5.52 11.01
C SER A 146 -3.88 -6.93 11.22
N PRO A 147 -2.70 -7.05 11.84
CA PRO A 147 -2.12 -8.36 12.13
C PRO A 147 -2.91 -9.04 13.25
N SER A 148 -3.26 -10.31 13.01
CA SER A 148 -3.93 -11.15 13.99
C SER A 148 -2.98 -11.56 15.11
N GLU A 149 -3.45 -11.62 16.36
CA GLU A 149 -2.68 -12.23 17.45
C GLU A 149 -2.57 -13.76 17.29
N VAL A 150 -3.59 -14.38 16.67
CA VAL A 150 -3.73 -15.85 16.59
C VAL A 150 -3.01 -16.42 15.37
N PHE A 151 -3.20 -15.77 14.22
CA PHE A 151 -2.49 -16.11 13.01
C PHE A 151 -1.24 -15.26 12.97
N SER A 152 -0.15 -15.81 13.49
CA SER A 152 1.16 -15.27 13.23
C SER A 152 1.36 -15.13 11.72
N ARG A 153 1.16 -13.91 11.22
CA ARG A 153 2.03 -13.25 10.23
C ARG A 153 2.09 -13.84 8.82
N SER A 154 1.09 -14.58 8.36
CA SER A 154 1.11 -15.03 6.96
C SER A 154 0.51 -13.95 6.07
N ILE A 155 1.33 -12.98 5.69
CA ILE A 155 1.04 -12.08 4.56
C ILE A 155 0.71 -12.87 3.27
N ASP A 156 1.15 -14.13 3.21
CA ASP A 156 0.81 -15.05 2.13
C ASP A 156 -0.70 -15.21 1.92
N LEU A 157 -1.51 -14.91 2.95
CA LEU A 157 -2.97 -14.90 2.83
C LEU A 157 -3.47 -13.89 1.78
N MET A 158 -2.73 -12.81 1.55
CA MET A 158 -3.06 -11.76 0.58
C MET A 158 -2.55 -12.07 -0.84
N PHE A 159 -1.70 -13.08 -1.01
CA PHE A 159 -1.11 -13.39 -2.32
C PHE A 159 -2.14 -13.73 -3.40
N PRO A 160 -3.20 -14.53 -3.15
CA PRO A 160 -4.20 -14.79 -4.18
C PRO A 160 -4.86 -13.51 -4.71
N TRP A 161 -5.08 -12.52 -3.83
CA TRP A 161 -5.58 -11.21 -4.25
C TRP A 161 -4.53 -10.42 -5.04
N LEU A 162 -3.28 -10.35 -4.55
CA LEU A 162 -2.19 -9.70 -5.28
C LEU A 162 -2.00 -10.30 -6.67
N ASP A 163 -1.93 -11.63 -6.78
CA ASP A 163 -1.79 -12.36 -8.05
C ASP A 163 -2.91 -11.99 -9.02
N SER A 164 -4.17 -11.91 -8.54
CA SER A 164 -5.32 -11.51 -9.37
C SER A 164 -5.23 -10.09 -9.94
N ARG A 165 -4.48 -9.20 -9.30
CA ARG A 165 -4.25 -7.82 -9.74
C ARG A 165 -3.05 -7.73 -10.68
N LEU A 166 -2.04 -8.55 -10.43
CA LEU A 166 -0.76 -8.52 -11.13
C LEU A 166 -0.76 -9.31 -12.44
N ASP A 167 -1.65 -10.29 -12.63
CA ASP A 167 -1.71 -11.15 -13.83
C ASP A 167 -1.90 -10.35 -15.15
N ILE A 168 -2.40 -9.12 -15.06
CA ILE A 168 -2.80 -8.30 -16.22
C ILE A 168 -1.92 -7.04 -16.37
N SER A 169 -1.13 -6.69 -15.35
CA SER A 169 -0.53 -5.35 -15.24
C SER A 169 0.96 -5.40 -14.95
N SER A 170 1.70 -4.43 -15.49
CA SER A 170 3.11 -4.23 -15.13
C SER A 170 3.24 -3.26 -13.95
N VAL A 171 4.12 -3.53 -12.99
CA VAL A 171 4.39 -2.57 -11.91
C VAL A 171 5.53 -1.65 -12.34
N ASN A 172 5.20 -0.42 -12.70
CA ASN A 172 6.20 0.56 -13.15
C ASN A 172 6.54 1.62 -12.10
N LYS A 173 5.68 1.82 -11.09
CA LYS A 173 5.96 2.67 -9.92
C LYS A 173 5.58 1.91 -8.65
N LEU A 174 6.46 1.96 -7.65
CA LEU A 174 6.24 1.36 -6.33
C LEU A 174 6.62 2.36 -5.25
N SER A 175 5.71 2.57 -4.30
CA SER A 175 5.93 3.36 -3.10
C SER A 175 5.76 2.46 -1.88
N ILE A 176 6.75 2.50 -0.99
CA ILE A 176 6.76 1.80 0.28
C ILE A 176 6.92 2.85 1.38
N LEU A 177 5.93 2.95 2.25
CA LEU A 177 5.91 3.90 3.34
C LEU A 177 5.76 3.16 4.67
N ASP A 178 6.80 3.20 5.49
CA ASP A 178 6.72 2.74 6.88
C ASP A 178 6.22 3.90 7.75
N THR A 179 5.10 3.69 8.42
CA THR A 179 4.46 4.68 9.29
C THR A 179 4.31 4.13 10.70
N PRO A 180 4.02 4.96 11.71
CA PRO A 180 3.66 4.48 13.04
C PRO A 180 2.46 3.52 13.04
N SER A 181 1.56 3.62 12.06
CA SER A 181 0.39 2.75 11.92
C SER A 181 0.66 1.41 11.24
N GLY A 182 1.72 1.29 10.43
CA GLY A 182 1.85 0.17 9.51
C GLY A 182 2.79 0.45 8.34
N VAL A 183 2.96 -0.55 7.49
CA VAL A 183 3.70 -0.46 6.23
C VAL A 183 2.70 -0.39 5.09
N GLN A 184 2.76 0.67 4.30
CA GLN A 184 1.92 0.85 3.13
C GLN A 184 2.70 0.56 1.85
N PHE A 185 2.11 -0.24 0.97
CA PHE A 185 2.57 -0.57 -0.36
C PHE A 185 1.59 -0.01 -1.36
N VAL A 186 2.06 0.91 -2.20
CA VAL A 186 1.26 1.47 -3.29
C VAL A 186 1.98 1.24 -4.60
N ALA A 187 1.31 0.59 -5.55
CA ALA A 187 1.87 0.27 -6.86
C ALA A 187 0.98 0.81 -7.99
N TRP A 188 1.60 1.25 -9.08
CA TRP A 188 0.90 1.75 -10.25
C TRP A 188 1.41 1.11 -11.54
N ASP A 189 0.50 1.04 -12.51
CA ASP A 189 0.79 0.77 -13.92
C ASP A 189 0.46 2.04 -14.73
N ASP A 190 1.31 3.06 -14.62
CA ASP A 190 1.17 4.30 -15.40
C ASP A 190 2.23 4.43 -16.51
N PRO A 191 1.90 4.09 -17.76
CA PRO A 191 2.83 4.21 -18.87
C PRO A 191 3.03 5.66 -19.36
N ARG A 192 2.26 6.63 -18.85
CA ARG A 192 2.10 7.96 -19.48
C ARG A 192 2.87 9.10 -18.82
N HIS A 193 3.63 8.86 -17.76
CA HIS A 193 4.42 9.90 -17.10
C HIS A 193 5.92 9.57 -17.18
N ASP A 194 6.50 9.91 -18.33
CA ASP A 194 7.95 9.99 -18.56
C ASP A 194 8.43 11.46 -18.57
N ASP A 195 7.51 12.42 -18.40
CA ASP A 195 7.85 13.84 -18.40
C ASP A 195 8.49 14.18 -17.07
N GLY A 196 9.76 14.61 -17.13
CA GLY A 196 10.67 14.88 -16.01
C GLY A 196 10.26 16.00 -15.05
N ASP A 197 8.96 16.25 -14.88
CA ASP A 197 8.47 16.98 -13.74
C ASP A 197 8.67 16.12 -12.49
N VAL A 198 9.35 16.73 -11.52
CA VAL A 198 9.57 16.21 -10.16
C VAL A 198 8.32 15.44 -9.74
N PRO A 199 8.43 14.17 -9.30
CA PRO A 199 7.28 13.40 -8.88
C PRO A 199 6.52 14.22 -7.84
N SER A 200 5.38 14.78 -8.24
CA SER A 200 4.38 15.21 -7.29
C SER A 200 4.11 13.98 -6.42
N ALA A 201 4.04 14.18 -5.11
CA ALA A 201 4.15 13.09 -4.13
C ALA A 201 3.27 11.86 -4.45
N PHE A 202 2.17 12.00 -5.21
CA PHE A 202 1.42 10.88 -5.75
C PHE A 202 0.86 11.19 -7.16
N PRO A 203 0.84 10.21 -8.09
CA PRO A 203 0.20 10.38 -9.39
C PRO A 203 -1.33 10.50 -9.24
N VAL A 204 -1.97 11.19 -10.18
CA VAL A 204 -3.45 11.34 -10.22
C VAL A 204 -4.15 10.02 -10.60
N SER A 205 -3.41 9.04 -11.11
CA SER A 205 -3.92 7.73 -11.50
C SER A 205 -4.27 6.85 -10.31
N THR A 206 -5.32 6.05 -10.47
CA THR A 206 -5.74 5.02 -9.52
C THR A 206 -4.65 3.96 -9.32
N PRO A 207 -4.26 3.64 -8.08
CA PRO A 207 -3.26 2.62 -7.82
C PRO A 207 -3.77 1.22 -8.22
N LEU A 208 -2.86 0.39 -8.72
CA LEU A 208 -3.10 -1.03 -8.97
C LEU A 208 -3.27 -1.78 -7.65
N ILE A 209 -2.38 -1.46 -6.70
CA ILE A 209 -2.32 -1.98 -5.34
C ILE A 209 -2.23 -0.80 -4.40
N ASP A 210 -3.09 -0.77 -3.38
CA ASP A 210 -2.97 0.08 -2.20
C ASP A 210 -3.24 -0.81 -0.98
N LEU A 211 -2.15 -1.31 -0.40
CA LEU A 211 -2.15 -2.29 0.69
C LEU A 211 -1.41 -1.71 1.89
N THR A 212 -2.10 -1.53 3.00
CA THR A 212 -1.50 -1.18 4.29
C THR A 212 -1.57 -2.35 5.24
N ILE A 213 -0.46 -2.63 5.92
CA ILE A 213 -0.37 -3.70 6.91
C ILE A 213 0.01 -3.07 8.24
N GLY A 214 -0.89 -3.18 9.21
CA GLY A 214 -0.73 -2.61 10.54
C GLY A 214 0.48 -3.20 11.27
N LYS A 215 1.12 -2.39 12.13
CA LYS A 215 2.21 -2.88 12.97
C LYS A 215 1.68 -3.84 14.04
N ALA A 216 2.24 -5.06 14.08
CA ALA A 216 1.99 -5.97 15.19
C ALA A 216 2.70 -5.44 16.44
N THR A 217 2.09 -5.62 17.61
CA THR A 217 2.67 -5.22 18.90
C THR A 217 3.97 -5.94 19.25
N ALA A 218 4.35 -6.98 18.50
CA ALA A 218 5.56 -7.76 18.73
C ALA A 218 6.32 -8.09 17.42
N GLN A 219 7.51 -7.49 17.30
CA GLN A 219 8.79 -8.04 16.81
C GLN A 219 8.97 -8.56 15.38
N GLU A 220 8.01 -8.51 14.45
CA GLU A 220 8.40 -8.79 13.07
C GLU A 220 9.13 -7.57 12.49
N PRO A 221 10.39 -7.72 12.01
CA PRO A 221 11.05 -6.60 11.35
C PRO A 221 10.24 -6.26 10.10
N VAL A 222 9.82 -4.99 9.96
CA VAL A 222 9.10 -4.46 8.79
C VAL A 222 9.79 -4.87 7.49
N ARG A 223 11.12 -5.00 7.53
CA ARG A 223 11.96 -5.58 6.49
C ARG A 223 11.48 -6.94 5.94
N ALA A 224 11.17 -7.92 6.79
CA ALA A 224 10.78 -9.25 6.33
C ALA A 224 9.47 -9.20 5.53
N LEU A 225 8.56 -8.32 5.95
CA LEU A 225 7.31 -8.07 5.25
C LEU A 225 7.55 -7.43 3.88
N ILE A 226 8.41 -6.42 3.81
CA ILE A 226 8.77 -5.75 2.55
C ILE A 226 9.40 -6.73 1.57
N LEU A 227 10.37 -7.54 2.01
CA LEU A 227 10.99 -8.60 1.20
C LEU A 227 9.96 -9.58 0.66
N THR A 228 9.04 -10.02 1.52
CA THR A 228 8.02 -11.01 1.17
C THR A 228 7.05 -10.47 0.11
N ILE A 229 6.59 -9.23 0.25
CA ILE A 229 5.68 -8.60 -0.73
C ILE A 229 6.42 -8.28 -2.02
N CYS A 230 7.61 -7.67 -1.95
CA CYS A 230 8.39 -7.30 -3.12
C CYS A 230 8.79 -8.53 -3.95
N GLY A 231 9.10 -9.66 -3.31
CA GLY A 231 9.37 -10.93 -3.99
C GLY A 231 8.17 -11.51 -4.76
N LYS A 232 6.97 -10.97 -4.57
CA LYS A 232 5.76 -11.32 -5.35
C LYS A 232 5.43 -10.31 -6.45
N LEU A 233 5.99 -9.10 -6.39
CA LEU A 233 5.70 -8.08 -7.38
C LEU A 233 6.56 -8.27 -8.63
N PRO A 234 6.02 -8.04 -9.84
CA PRO A 234 6.80 -8.09 -11.09
C PRO A 234 7.65 -6.82 -11.24
N LEU A 235 8.77 -6.75 -10.51
CA LEU A 235 9.62 -5.56 -10.43
C LEU A 235 10.53 -5.33 -11.65
N ALA A 236 10.54 -6.25 -12.62
CA ALA A 236 11.41 -6.16 -13.81
C ALA A 236 11.16 -4.90 -14.66
N ASP A 237 9.92 -4.38 -14.63
CA ASP A 237 9.49 -3.17 -15.35
C ASP A 237 9.43 -1.91 -14.46
N LEU A 238 9.92 -2.00 -13.22
CA LEU A 238 9.90 -0.90 -12.27
C LEU A 238 10.78 0.26 -12.78
N LYS A 239 10.19 1.44 -12.92
CA LYS A 239 10.85 2.68 -13.38
C LYS A 239 11.05 3.70 -12.26
N ALA A 240 10.11 3.76 -11.32
CA ALA A 240 10.20 4.64 -10.16
C ALA A 240 10.01 3.85 -8.85
N LEU A 241 10.92 4.07 -7.90
CA LEU A 241 10.87 3.48 -6.58
C LEU A 241 10.85 4.60 -5.54
N SER A 242 9.90 4.55 -4.60
CA SER A 242 9.89 5.40 -3.41
C SER A 242 9.89 4.52 -2.17
N VAL A 243 10.84 4.71 -1.27
CA VAL A 243 10.94 3.97 -0.01
C VAL A 243 11.25 4.96 1.12
N LEU A 244 10.27 5.16 1.98
CA LEU A 244 10.38 6.01 3.16
C LEU A 244 10.21 5.09 4.37
N ALA A 245 11.31 4.69 4.99
CA ALA A 245 11.30 3.74 6.10
C ALA A 245 12.23 4.14 7.25
N ASP A 246 11.71 4.03 8.47
CA ASP A 246 12.45 4.34 9.70
C ASP A 246 13.38 3.19 10.11
N ASP A 247 13.05 1.95 9.74
CA ASP A 247 13.87 0.77 10.00
C ASP A 247 15.23 0.86 9.28
N THR A 248 16.29 0.41 9.96
CA THR A 248 17.64 0.36 9.39
C THR A 248 17.74 -0.79 8.40
N TRP A 249 17.83 -0.44 7.11
CA TRP A 249 18.20 -1.37 6.06
C TRP A 249 19.72 -1.54 6.00
N GLU A 250 20.18 -2.63 5.42
CA GLU A 250 21.59 -2.85 5.08
C GLU A 250 21.67 -2.84 3.56
N ALA A 251 22.85 -2.55 3.00
CA ALA A 251 23.03 -2.52 1.57
C ALA A 251 22.59 -3.82 0.87
N GLN A 252 22.83 -4.98 1.50
CA GLN A 252 22.44 -6.28 0.95
C GLN A 252 20.92 -6.41 0.81
N HIS A 253 20.14 -5.85 1.73
CA HIS A 253 18.68 -5.91 1.65
C HIS A 253 18.14 -5.19 0.41
N TRP A 254 18.74 -4.08 0.01
CA TRP A 254 18.38 -3.38 -1.22
C TRP A 254 18.69 -4.22 -2.46
N LEU A 255 19.84 -4.89 -2.49
CA LEU A 255 20.24 -5.79 -3.57
C LEU A 255 19.31 -7.00 -3.64
N ASP A 256 19.00 -7.63 -2.52
CA ASP A 256 18.10 -8.79 -2.45
C ASP A 256 16.68 -8.44 -2.87
N THR A 257 16.20 -7.24 -2.53
CA THR A 257 14.81 -6.82 -2.81
C THR A 257 14.65 -6.26 -4.22
N PHE A 258 15.60 -5.44 -4.68
CA PHE A 258 15.46 -4.64 -5.89
C PHE A 258 16.58 -4.86 -6.91
N GLY A 259 17.44 -5.85 -6.71
CA GLY A 259 18.56 -6.17 -7.60
C GLY A 259 18.13 -6.38 -9.05
N ASP A 260 16.95 -6.97 -9.27
CA ASP A 260 16.39 -7.26 -10.60
C ASP A 260 15.69 -6.05 -11.26
N ALA A 261 15.42 -4.98 -10.52
CA ALA A 261 14.72 -3.80 -11.01
C ALA A 261 15.65 -2.86 -11.81
N LYS A 262 16.28 -3.39 -12.87
CA LYS A 262 17.32 -2.69 -13.64
C LYS A 262 16.81 -1.46 -14.40
N LYS A 263 15.49 -1.36 -14.61
CA LYS A 263 14.84 -0.24 -15.33
C LYS A 263 14.52 0.96 -14.45
N VAL A 264 14.86 0.92 -13.15
CA VAL A 264 14.63 2.05 -12.25
C VAL A 264 15.48 3.24 -12.72
N THR A 265 14.77 4.32 -13.07
CA THR A 265 15.35 5.59 -13.49
C THR A 265 15.13 6.69 -12.46
N GLN A 266 14.18 6.51 -11.54
CA GLN A 266 13.86 7.44 -10.47
C GLN A 266 13.82 6.71 -9.13
N ALA A 267 14.55 7.20 -8.14
CA ALA A 267 14.49 6.70 -6.77
C ALA A 267 14.22 7.85 -5.80
N GLN A 268 13.37 7.60 -4.83
CA GLN A 268 13.12 8.48 -3.70
C GLN A 268 13.33 7.65 -2.44
N VAL A 269 14.29 8.05 -1.61
CA VAL A 269 14.63 7.30 -0.39
C VAL A 269 14.75 8.27 0.77
N GLY A 270 14.24 7.88 1.93
CA GLY A 270 14.32 8.74 3.10
C GLY A 270 14.26 8.03 4.43
N CYS A 271 14.33 8.83 5.50
CA CYS A 271 14.39 8.37 6.87
C CYS A 271 15.63 7.48 7.12
N GLY A 272 15.52 6.47 8.00
CA GLY A 272 16.64 5.63 8.45
C GLY A 272 17.26 4.73 7.38
N CYS A 273 16.59 4.52 6.24
CA CYS A 273 17.06 3.62 5.18
C CYS A 273 17.92 4.28 4.08
N ALA A 274 17.99 5.61 4.04
CA ALA A 274 18.74 6.32 2.99
C ALA A 274 20.27 6.10 3.00
N PRO A 275 20.96 6.02 4.17
CA PRO A 275 22.40 5.75 4.20
C PRO A 275 22.77 4.40 3.57
N SER A 276 22.03 3.33 3.92
CA SER A 276 22.29 1.99 3.38
C SER A 276 21.86 1.83 1.92
N PHE A 277 20.90 2.64 1.47
CA PHE A 277 20.58 2.75 0.05
C PHE A 277 21.77 3.32 -0.75
N CYS A 278 22.39 4.39 -0.26
CA CYS A 278 23.58 4.97 -0.90
C CYS A 278 24.74 3.96 -0.92
N GLU A 279 24.96 3.25 0.19
CA GLU A 279 25.93 2.15 0.25
C GLU A 279 25.63 1.05 -0.78
N ALA A 280 24.37 0.67 -0.96
CA ALA A 280 23.96 -0.33 -1.95
C ALA A 280 24.21 0.13 -3.40
N LEU A 281 24.01 1.42 -3.69
CA LEU A 281 24.32 1.98 -5.01
C LEU A 281 25.83 1.99 -5.30
N SER A 282 26.68 2.07 -4.26
CA SER A 282 28.14 2.00 -4.38
C SER A 282 28.68 0.58 -4.56
N LYS A 283 28.00 -0.44 -4.02
CA LYS A 283 28.46 -1.83 -4.08
C LYS A 283 28.17 -2.42 -5.46
N ALA A 284 29.23 -2.82 -6.17
CA ALA A 284 29.10 -3.75 -7.29
C ALA A 284 28.84 -5.15 -6.72
N ASP A 285 27.78 -5.82 -7.17
CA ASP A 285 27.47 -7.18 -6.77
C ASP A 285 28.64 -8.13 -7.08
N PRO A 286 29.36 -8.64 -6.06
CA PRO A 286 30.53 -9.49 -6.27
C PRO A 286 30.15 -10.94 -6.65
N SER A 287 28.86 -11.32 -6.57
CA SER A 287 28.44 -12.72 -6.62
C SER A 287 28.30 -13.30 -8.03
N HIS A 288 28.23 -12.46 -9.07
CA HIS A 288 28.30 -12.92 -10.45
C HIS A 288 29.75 -13.00 -10.91
N SER A 289 30.43 -14.07 -10.50
CA SER A 289 31.74 -14.44 -11.06
C SER A 289 31.64 -14.47 -12.58
N ILE A 290 32.34 -13.53 -13.21
CA ILE A 290 32.36 -13.29 -14.64
C ILE A 290 32.64 -14.61 -15.35
N ASN A 291 31.62 -15.18 -16.02
CA ASN A 291 31.89 -16.09 -17.12
C ASN A 291 32.55 -15.25 -18.20
N GLU A 292 33.82 -15.54 -18.51
CA GLU A 292 34.66 -14.76 -19.44
C GLU A 292 34.06 -14.60 -20.86
N ASP A 293 32.99 -15.33 -21.18
CA ASP A 293 32.35 -15.33 -22.50
C ASP A 293 31.19 -14.33 -22.68
N SER A 294 30.79 -13.54 -21.68
CA SER A 294 29.66 -12.61 -21.83
C SER A 294 30.10 -11.30 -22.50
N LEU A 295 29.51 -10.99 -23.67
CA LEU A 295 29.76 -9.75 -24.44
C LEU A 295 29.21 -8.47 -23.80
N VAL A 296 28.57 -8.57 -22.62
CA VAL A 296 28.10 -7.40 -21.88
C VAL A 296 29.31 -6.72 -21.23
N GLY A 297 29.49 -5.42 -21.49
CA GLY A 297 30.62 -4.66 -20.95
C GLY A 297 30.73 -4.84 -19.42
N PRO A 298 31.95 -5.05 -18.88
CA PRO A 298 32.17 -5.35 -17.46
C PRO A 298 31.71 -4.23 -16.50
N GLU A 299 31.35 -3.05 -17.01
CA GLU A 299 31.02 -1.87 -16.21
C GLU A 299 29.57 -1.83 -15.70
N GLU A 300 28.63 -2.58 -16.28
CA GLU A 300 27.21 -2.54 -15.87
C GLU A 300 26.78 -3.75 -15.02
N ALA A 301 27.62 -4.77 -14.93
CA ALA A 301 27.33 -5.98 -14.17
C ALA A 301 27.35 -5.67 -12.65
N GLY A 302 26.22 -5.87 -11.99
CA GLY A 302 26.13 -5.83 -10.52
C GLY A 302 25.78 -4.49 -9.88
N LEU A 303 25.55 -3.43 -10.65
CA LEU A 303 25.06 -2.17 -10.07
C LEU A 303 23.57 -2.27 -9.71
N LEU A 304 23.22 -1.72 -8.53
CA LEU A 304 21.84 -1.39 -8.19
C LEU A 304 21.42 -0.18 -9.05
N PHE A 305 20.37 -0.36 -9.85
CA PHE A 305 19.82 0.64 -10.76
C PHE A 305 20.85 1.29 -11.71
N PRO A 306 21.34 0.55 -12.73
CA PRO A 306 22.31 1.07 -13.69
C PRO A 306 21.77 2.27 -14.50
N HIS A 307 20.45 2.42 -14.59
CA HIS A 307 19.79 3.49 -15.33
C HIS A 307 19.24 4.62 -14.45
N LEU A 308 19.64 4.68 -13.17
CA LEU A 308 19.18 5.72 -12.25
C LEU A 308 19.59 7.12 -12.75
N ARG A 309 18.61 7.99 -12.97
CA ARG A 309 18.77 9.38 -13.44
C ARG A 309 18.32 10.42 -12.43
N HIS A 310 17.34 10.10 -11.59
CA HIS A 310 16.84 11.01 -10.57
C HIS A 310 16.91 10.32 -9.22
N LEU A 311 17.55 10.97 -8.25
CA LEU A 311 17.59 10.53 -6.87
C LEU A 311 17.05 11.65 -5.98
N THR A 312 16.02 11.36 -5.19
CA THR A 312 15.53 12.24 -4.14
C THR A 312 15.86 11.64 -2.78
N LEU A 313 16.65 12.34 -1.98
CA LEU A 313 16.91 12.00 -0.58
C LEU A 313 16.03 12.85 0.31
N MET A 314 15.35 12.22 1.27
CA MET A 314 14.41 12.89 2.17
C MET A 314 14.67 12.56 3.64
N CYS A 315 14.52 13.54 4.52
CA CYS A 315 14.46 13.31 5.97
C CYS A 315 15.59 12.41 6.50
N THR A 316 16.84 12.60 6.05
CA THR A 316 18.00 11.80 6.49
C THR A 316 19.18 12.70 6.82
N SER A 317 20.10 12.23 7.67
CA SER A 317 21.45 12.80 7.81
C SER A 317 22.34 12.23 6.70
N ILE A 318 23.10 13.11 6.02
CA ILE A 318 23.85 12.75 4.80
C ILE A 318 25.38 12.82 5.01
N GLU A 319 25.85 13.34 6.15
CA GLU A 319 27.21 13.85 6.35
C GLU A 319 28.35 12.91 5.89
N ASN A 320 28.20 11.58 5.97
CA ASN A 320 29.31 10.66 5.68
C ASN A 320 29.08 9.70 4.50
N THR A 321 27.85 9.37 4.13
CA THR A 321 27.59 8.25 3.18
C THR A 321 27.54 8.68 1.72
N LEU A 322 27.11 9.92 1.46
CA LEU A 322 26.94 10.39 0.09
C LEU A 322 28.24 10.77 -0.60
N PRO A 323 29.22 11.44 0.05
CA PRO A 323 30.51 11.72 -0.58
C PRO A 323 31.25 10.44 -1.03
N GLU A 324 31.30 9.43 -0.16
CA GLU A 324 31.91 8.11 -0.48
C GLU A 324 31.23 7.45 -1.69
N PHE A 325 29.91 7.57 -1.78
CA PHE A 325 29.15 7.10 -2.95
C PHE A 325 29.53 7.84 -4.24
N LEU A 326 29.74 9.16 -4.18
CA LEU A 326 30.11 9.94 -5.36
C LEU A 326 31.49 9.55 -5.91
N ASP A 327 32.44 9.29 -5.02
CA ASP A 327 33.81 8.93 -5.39
C ASP A 327 33.87 7.59 -6.15
N CYS A 328 32.96 6.66 -5.83
CA CYS A 328 32.95 5.32 -6.40
C CYS A 328 32.39 5.25 -7.82
N ARG A 329 31.64 6.26 -8.28
CA ARG A 329 30.82 6.12 -9.48
C ARG A 329 31.06 7.27 -10.47
N HIS A 330 32.02 7.07 -11.37
CA HIS A 330 32.28 7.98 -12.50
C HIS A 330 31.06 8.21 -13.41
N GLY A 331 30.05 7.32 -13.36
CA GLY A 331 28.80 7.42 -14.11
C GLY A 331 27.77 8.44 -13.58
N LEU A 332 28.01 9.06 -12.42
CA LEU A 332 27.03 9.97 -11.79
C LEU A 332 26.88 11.34 -12.46
N ARG A 333 27.65 11.63 -13.51
CA ARG A 333 27.55 12.90 -14.25
C ARG A 333 26.17 13.18 -14.85
N ARG A 334 25.30 12.16 -14.94
CA ARG A 334 23.93 12.28 -15.44
C ARG A 334 22.85 12.21 -14.36
N LEU A 335 23.25 12.08 -13.09
CA LEU A 335 22.31 12.04 -11.98
C LEU A 335 21.80 13.45 -11.68
N ALA A 336 20.49 13.62 -11.56
CA ALA A 336 19.87 14.75 -10.91
C ALA A 336 19.59 14.36 -9.45
N LEU A 337 20.19 15.09 -8.52
CA LEU A 337 20.07 14.86 -7.09
C LEU A 337 19.19 15.93 -6.46
N LYS A 338 18.13 15.50 -5.76
CA LYS A 338 17.26 16.36 -4.98
C LYS A 338 17.37 16.01 -3.51
N ILE A 339 17.58 17.01 -2.65
CA ILE A 339 17.73 16.86 -1.21
C ILE A 339 16.61 17.67 -0.56
N VAL A 340 15.75 17.00 0.21
CA VAL A 340 14.54 17.59 0.79
C VAL A 340 14.50 17.31 2.28
N GLN A 341 14.46 18.35 3.11
CA GLN A 341 14.36 18.22 4.56
C GLN A 341 15.45 17.32 5.18
N CYS A 342 16.66 17.33 4.62
CA CYS A 342 17.80 16.56 5.14
C CYS A 342 18.67 17.43 6.03
N ASP A 343 19.36 16.79 6.97
CA ASP A 343 20.41 17.44 7.75
C ASP A 343 21.73 17.36 6.98
N ILE A 344 22.15 18.50 6.45
CA ILE A 344 23.32 18.65 5.59
C ILE A 344 23.87 20.08 5.71
N ASP A 345 25.18 20.20 5.82
CA ASP A 345 25.85 21.49 5.85
C ASP A 345 26.10 22.05 4.43
N ASP A 346 26.35 23.36 4.35
CA ASP A 346 26.58 24.06 3.09
C ASP A 346 27.86 23.59 2.37
N GLU A 347 28.89 23.13 3.10
CA GLU A 347 30.15 22.67 2.52
C GLU A 347 29.94 21.36 1.76
N THR A 348 29.23 20.40 2.36
CA THR A 348 28.82 19.15 1.74
C THR A 348 27.97 19.43 0.50
N ILE A 349 26.96 20.31 0.57
CA ILE A 349 26.14 20.70 -0.59
C ILE A 349 26.99 21.26 -1.74
N ASN A 350 27.97 22.11 -1.44
CA ASN A 350 28.85 22.67 -2.46
C ASN A 350 29.74 21.59 -3.08
N GLY A 351 30.29 20.67 -2.29
CA GLY A 351 31.03 19.50 -2.80
C GLY A 351 30.20 18.60 -3.72
N LEU A 352 28.91 18.39 -3.39
CA LEU A 352 27.99 17.66 -4.26
C LEU A 352 27.78 18.39 -5.60
N ARG A 353 27.65 19.73 -5.58
CA ARG A 353 27.47 20.55 -6.80
C ARG A 353 28.71 20.54 -7.72
N ASP A 354 29.89 20.38 -7.15
CA ASP A 354 31.12 20.26 -7.93
C ASP A 354 31.19 18.92 -8.68
N THR A 355 30.51 17.89 -8.16
CA THR A 355 30.55 16.52 -8.70
C THR A 355 29.32 16.19 -9.56
N ILE A 356 28.14 16.68 -9.16
CA ILE A 356 26.85 16.45 -9.80
C ILE A 356 26.35 17.77 -10.38
N SER A 357 26.04 17.78 -11.67
CA SER A 357 25.64 18.99 -12.40
C SER A 357 24.27 19.56 -12.02
N ASP A 358 23.37 18.73 -11.48
CA ASP A 358 22.02 19.11 -11.08
C ASP A 358 21.75 18.68 -9.64
N VAL A 359 22.08 19.56 -8.69
CA VAL A 359 21.82 19.38 -7.26
C VAL A 359 20.81 20.43 -6.79
N GLN A 360 19.65 19.96 -6.36
CA GLN A 360 18.58 20.78 -5.80
C GLN A 360 18.47 20.53 -4.30
N TRP A 361 18.58 21.58 -3.50
CA TRP A 361 18.38 21.52 -2.05
C TRP A 361 17.30 22.52 -1.64
N ASP A 362 16.37 22.09 -0.80
CA ASP A 362 15.23 22.90 -0.37
C ASP A 362 15.55 23.92 0.74
N GLY A 363 16.79 23.91 1.25
CA GLY A 363 17.25 24.81 2.31
C GLY A 363 16.59 24.56 3.66
N LYS A 364 15.94 23.41 3.85
CA LYS A 364 15.27 23.04 5.11
C LYS A 364 16.05 21.95 5.82
N TYR A 365 16.40 22.22 7.07
CA TYR A 365 16.93 21.22 7.98
C TYR A 365 15.79 20.31 8.47
N GLY A 366 16.02 19.00 8.46
CA GLY A 366 15.07 18.03 9.00
C GLY A 366 14.83 18.31 10.49
N ARG A 367 13.59 18.60 10.88
CA ARG A 367 13.20 18.57 12.29
C ARG A 367 12.83 17.13 12.62
N PHE A 368 13.80 16.38 13.14
CA PHE A 368 13.51 15.12 13.81
C PHE A 368 13.01 15.46 15.22
N ASP A 369 11.69 15.67 15.35
CA ASP A 369 11.02 15.81 16.66
C ASP A 369 10.50 14.46 17.15
#